data_AF-A0A6P0HNA8-F1
#
_entry.id   AF-A0A6P0HNA8-F1
#
_cell.length_a   1.000
_cell.length_b   1.000
_cell.length_c   1.000
_cell.angle_alpha   90.00
_cell.angle_beta   90.00
_cell.angle_gamma   90.00
#
_symmetry.space_group_name_H-M   'P 1'
#
loop_
_entity.id
_entity.type
_entity.pdbx_description
1 polymer ?
#
loop_
_entity_poly.entity_id
_entity_poly.type
_entity_poly.pdbx_seq_one_letter_code
_entity_poly.pdbx_strand_id
1 'polypeptide(L)'
;MTTARVGAMSDLDLAEAHRLHAGELLGFAVNALRDRGAAEECVQDTFTRAWQARATYDATRASLRTWLFAIARNAVVDHLRVRERRQRRAAAAAAEAGLEARVVPLHRAPESAVVEDRLELAWALAQLSPAHRRVVVAVRLEGLTYDALSARDGVPVATLRTRMYHALRALRALLEPEGEQ
;
A
#
# COMPACT_ATOMS: atom_id res chain seq x y z
N MET A 1 2.60 -38.14 -30.24
CA MET A 1 1.29 -38.10 -29.57
C MET A 1 1.52 -38.51 -28.13
N THR A 2 1.82 -37.53 -27.28
CA THR A 2 2.09 -37.69 -25.85
C THR A 2 1.50 -36.50 -25.13
N THR A 3 0.86 -36.83 -24.02
CA THR A 3 -0.31 -36.19 -23.43
C THR A 3 0.01 -34.90 -22.68
N ALA A 4 -0.98 -34.02 -22.69
CA ALA A 4 -1.07 -32.78 -21.95
C ALA A 4 -0.75 -32.92 -20.45
N ARG A 5 -0.09 -31.89 -19.92
CA ARG A 5 -0.40 -31.35 -18.59
C ARG A 5 -0.26 -29.83 -18.65
N VAL A 6 -1.30 -29.19 -19.19
CA VAL A 6 -1.58 -27.78 -18.90
C VAL A 6 -1.86 -27.74 -17.41
N GLY A 7 -0.83 -27.40 -16.63
CA GLY A 7 -0.97 -27.12 -15.20
C GLY A 7 -1.99 -26.00 -15.06
N ALA A 8 -2.98 -26.22 -14.21
CA ALA A 8 -4.12 -25.34 -13.96
C ALA A 8 -3.71 -23.86 -14.03
N MET A 9 -4.24 -23.15 -15.04
CA MET A 9 -4.46 -21.72 -14.91
C MET A 9 -5.19 -21.53 -13.58
N SER A 10 -4.50 -21.07 -12.55
CA SER A 10 -5.17 -20.52 -11.37
C SER A 10 -6.05 -19.41 -11.93
N ASP A 11 -7.37 -19.63 -11.91
CA ASP A 11 -8.36 -18.71 -12.47
C ASP A 11 -8.49 -17.53 -11.51
N LEU A 12 -7.41 -16.76 -11.41
CA LEU A 12 -7.34 -15.55 -10.64
C LEU A 12 -8.20 -14.53 -11.38
N ASP A 13 -9.45 -14.40 -10.95
CA ASP A 13 -10.37 -13.41 -11.46
C ASP A 13 -9.92 -12.00 -11.03
N LEU A 14 -9.09 -11.39 -11.87
CA LEU A 14 -8.62 -10.02 -11.64
C LEU A 14 -9.72 -8.98 -11.84
N ALA A 15 -10.80 -9.29 -12.55
CA ALA A 15 -11.92 -8.37 -12.68
C ALA A 15 -12.69 -8.27 -11.35
N GLU A 16 -12.95 -9.40 -10.71
CA GLU A 16 -13.50 -9.41 -9.34
C GLU A 16 -12.51 -8.81 -8.34
N ALA A 17 -11.23 -9.17 -8.43
CA ALA A 17 -10.21 -8.56 -7.56
C ALA A 17 -10.18 -7.02 -7.70
N HIS A 18 -10.35 -6.51 -8.93
CA HIS A 18 -10.47 -5.07 -9.17
C HIS A 18 -11.72 -4.48 -8.50
N ARG A 19 -12.90 -5.08 -8.70
CA ARG A 19 -14.14 -4.62 -8.05
C ARG A 19 -14.02 -4.56 -6.54
N LEU A 20 -13.36 -5.54 -5.92
CA LEU A 20 -13.23 -5.64 -4.46
C LEU A 20 -12.12 -4.75 -3.87
N HIS A 21 -11.04 -4.50 -4.61
CA HIS A 21 -9.83 -3.91 -4.02
C HIS A 21 -9.40 -2.58 -4.62
N ALA A 22 -9.88 -2.18 -5.80
CA ALA A 22 -9.45 -0.94 -6.45
C ALA A 22 -9.66 0.30 -5.58
N GLY A 23 -10.78 0.38 -4.85
CA GLY A 23 -11.04 1.50 -3.93
C GLY A 23 -10.04 1.58 -2.77
N GLU A 24 -9.67 0.44 -2.16
CA GLU A 24 -8.69 0.44 -1.07
C GLU A 24 -7.27 0.75 -1.58
N LEU A 25 -6.90 0.19 -2.74
CA LEU A 25 -5.60 0.44 -3.40
C LEU A 25 -5.47 1.90 -3.80
N LEU A 26 -6.56 2.50 -4.26
CA LEU A 26 -6.61 3.92 -4.58
C LEU A 26 -6.41 4.77 -3.33
N GLY A 27 -7.11 4.48 -2.22
CA GLY A 27 -6.92 5.20 -0.96
C GLY A 27 -5.48 5.11 -0.45
N PHE A 28 -4.86 3.93 -0.58
CA PHE A 28 -3.46 3.70 -0.30
C PHE A 28 -2.54 4.59 -1.15
N ALA A 29 -2.72 4.59 -2.48
CA ALA A 29 -1.90 5.36 -3.40
C ALA A 29 -2.10 6.88 -3.22
N VAL A 30 -3.34 7.36 -2.97
CA VAL A 30 -3.63 8.77 -2.69
C VAL A 30 -2.94 9.25 -1.42
N ASN A 31 -2.91 8.42 -0.37
CA ASN A 31 -2.26 8.80 0.88
C ASN A 31 -0.75 9.02 0.68
N ALA A 32 -0.12 8.16 -0.13
CA ALA A 32 1.30 8.23 -0.46
C ALA A 32 1.62 9.37 -1.44
N LEU A 33 0.89 9.48 -2.55
CA LEU A 33 1.23 10.39 -3.66
C LEU A 33 0.67 11.81 -3.51
N ARG A 34 -0.44 11.96 -2.76
CA ARG A 34 -1.22 13.21 -2.65
C ARG A 34 -1.68 13.78 -4.00
N ASP A 35 -1.78 12.92 -5.00
CA ASP A 35 -2.24 13.21 -6.34
C ASP A 35 -3.20 12.10 -6.76
N ARG A 36 -4.46 12.47 -7.03
CA ARG A 36 -5.52 11.52 -7.38
C ARG A 36 -5.29 10.87 -8.74
N GLY A 37 -4.77 11.60 -9.72
CA GLY A 37 -4.52 11.09 -11.07
C GLY A 37 -3.34 10.13 -11.08
N ALA A 38 -2.24 10.51 -10.45
CA ALA A 38 -1.09 9.63 -10.26
C ALA A 38 -1.46 8.35 -9.50
N ALA A 39 -2.38 8.45 -8.53
CA ALA A 39 -2.89 7.29 -7.82
C ALA A 39 -3.71 6.34 -8.72
N GLU A 40 -4.52 6.85 -9.66
CA GLU A 40 -5.23 6.01 -10.65
C GLU A 40 -4.26 5.27 -11.54
N GLU A 41 -3.24 5.96 -12.03
CA GLU A 41 -2.17 5.35 -12.83
C GLU A 41 -1.49 4.21 -12.06
N CYS A 42 -1.16 4.41 -10.78
CA CYS A 42 -0.58 3.36 -9.96
C CYS A 42 -1.53 2.18 -9.74
N VAL A 43 -2.85 2.40 -9.57
CA VAL A 43 -3.82 1.30 -9.47
C VAL A 43 -3.91 0.53 -10.79
N GLN A 44 -3.96 1.22 -11.93
CA GLN A 44 -3.97 0.58 -13.24
C GLN A 44 -2.70 -0.24 -13.49
N ASP A 45 -1.53 0.32 -13.17
CA ASP A 45 -0.25 -0.37 -13.24
C ASP A 45 -0.21 -1.58 -12.30
N THR A 46 -0.78 -1.47 -11.10
CA THR A 46 -0.93 -2.59 -10.16
C THR A 46 -1.65 -3.78 -10.79
N PHE A 47 -2.82 -3.56 -11.38
CA PHE A 47 -3.58 -4.64 -12.02
C PHE A 47 -2.91 -5.17 -13.30
N THR A 48 -2.20 -4.32 -14.03
CA THR A 48 -1.40 -4.73 -15.19
C THR A 48 -0.26 -5.66 -14.77
N ARG A 49 0.50 -5.29 -13.73
CA ARG A 49 1.57 -6.11 -13.15
C ARG A 49 1.01 -7.38 -12.53
N ALA A 50 -0.15 -7.32 -11.85
CA ALA A 50 -0.82 -8.49 -11.30
C ALA A 50 -1.23 -9.48 -12.40
N TRP A 51 -1.76 -8.99 -13.53
CA TRP A 51 -2.07 -9.85 -14.68
C TRP A 51 -0.82 -10.55 -15.21
N GLN A 52 0.29 -9.84 -15.36
CA GLN A 52 1.55 -10.41 -15.81
C GLN A 52 2.11 -11.43 -14.81
N ALA A 53 2.00 -11.16 -13.51
CA ALA A 53 2.52 -11.99 -12.43
C ALA A 53 1.53 -13.05 -11.91
N ARG A 54 0.32 -13.18 -12.49
CA ARG A 54 -0.76 -14.02 -11.94
C ARG A 54 -0.37 -15.46 -11.66
N ALA A 55 0.53 -16.04 -12.46
CA ALA A 55 1.01 -17.42 -12.29
C ALA A 55 1.91 -17.61 -11.05
N THR A 56 2.37 -16.52 -10.44
CA THR A 56 3.22 -16.52 -9.23
C THR A 56 2.43 -16.35 -7.95
N TYR A 57 1.13 -16.05 -8.04
CA TYR A 57 0.28 -15.89 -6.87
C TYR A 57 0.05 -17.25 -6.19
N ASP A 58 0.34 -17.29 -4.90
CA ASP A 58 0.14 -18.46 -4.05
C ASP A 58 -0.69 -18.06 -2.82
N ALA A 59 -1.94 -18.52 -2.80
CA ALA A 59 -2.89 -18.24 -1.72
C ALA A 59 -2.48 -18.84 -0.37
N THR A 60 -1.56 -19.81 -0.35
CA THR A 60 -1.03 -20.39 0.90
C THR A 60 -0.01 -19.47 1.57
N ARG A 61 0.65 -18.60 0.79
CA ARG A 61 1.69 -17.68 1.28
C ARG A 61 1.13 -16.32 1.69
N ALA A 62 0.14 -15.82 0.96
CA ALA A 62 -0.47 -14.53 1.25
C ALA A 62 -1.89 -14.44 0.69
N SER A 63 -2.74 -13.64 1.34
CA SER A 63 -4.04 -13.31 0.76
C SER A 63 -3.87 -12.52 -0.55
N LEU A 64 -4.84 -12.65 -1.46
CA LEU A 64 -4.87 -11.88 -2.71
C LEU A 64 -4.74 -10.38 -2.46
N ARG A 65 -5.44 -9.89 -1.43
CA ARG A 65 -5.36 -8.49 -1.01
C ARG A 65 -3.93 -8.10 -0.62
N THR A 66 -3.25 -8.90 0.21
CA THR A 66 -1.86 -8.65 0.61
C THR A 66 -0.94 -8.62 -0.62
N TRP A 67 -1.11 -9.56 -1.54
CA TRP A 67 -0.32 -9.63 -2.77
C TRP A 67 -0.53 -8.41 -3.68
N LEU A 68 -1.78 -7.97 -3.86
CA LEU A 68 -2.09 -6.76 -4.64
C LEU A 68 -1.50 -5.49 -4.03
N PHE A 69 -1.57 -5.33 -2.71
CA PHE A 69 -0.96 -4.19 -2.04
C PHE A 69 0.58 -4.21 -2.14
N ALA A 70 1.21 -5.38 -2.24
CA ALA A 70 2.66 -5.49 -2.45
C ALA A 70 3.05 -4.94 -3.82
N ILE A 71 2.28 -5.33 -4.85
CA ILE A 71 2.45 -4.83 -6.22
C ILE A 71 2.19 -3.32 -6.26
N ALA A 72 1.15 -2.84 -5.58
CA ALA A 72 0.82 -1.42 -5.52
C ALA A 72 1.89 -0.58 -4.82
N ARG A 73 2.49 -1.10 -3.74
CA ARG A 73 3.65 -0.47 -3.10
C ARG A 73 4.79 -0.28 -4.11
N ASN A 74 5.11 -1.32 -4.88
CA ASN A 74 6.15 -1.24 -5.90
C ASN A 74 5.80 -0.21 -7.00
N ALA A 75 4.55 -0.19 -7.48
CA ALA A 75 4.10 0.79 -8.46
C ALA A 75 4.21 2.25 -7.95
N VAL A 76 3.83 2.49 -6.69
CA VAL A 76 3.96 3.82 -6.05
C VAL A 76 5.42 4.23 -5.89
N VAL A 77 6.29 3.32 -5.42
CA VAL A 77 7.73 3.58 -5.29
C VAL A 77 8.36 3.91 -6.64
N ASP A 78 8.02 3.15 -7.68
CA ASP A 78 8.53 3.40 -9.03
C ASP A 78 8.07 4.75 -9.56
N HIS A 79 6.79 5.11 -9.35
CA HIS A 79 6.26 6.41 -9.74
C HIS A 79 7.00 7.56 -9.04
N LEU A 80 7.20 7.47 -7.73
CA LEU A 80 7.94 8.47 -6.95
C LEU A 80 9.39 8.61 -7.44
N ARG A 81 10.07 7.49 -7.72
CA ARG A 81 11.44 7.49 -8.27
C ARG A 81 11.50 8.15 -9.65
N VAL A 82 10.52 7.91 -10.52
CA VAL A 82 10.43 8.58 -11.83
C VAL A 82 10.21 10.08 -11.66
N ARG A 83 9.29 10.49 -10.78
CA ARG A 83 8.97 11.90 -10.50
C ARG A 83 10.21 12.65 -10.00
N GLU A 84 10.92 12.07 -9.04
CA GLU A 84 12.15 12.62 -8.47
C GLU A 84 13.25 12.78 -9.55
N ARG A 85 13.43 11.78 -10.43
CA ARG A 85 14.38 11.88 -11.56
C ARG A 85 14.00 13.00 -12.54
N ARG A 86 12.71 13.16 -12.87
CA ARG A 86 12.23 14.24 -13.76
C ARG A 86 12.48 15.61 -13.15
N GLN A 87 12.17 15.78 -11.87
CA GLN A 87 12.41 17.04 -11.14
C GLN A 87 13.90 17.40 -11.10
N ARG A 88 14.78 16.44 -10.81
CA ARG A 88 16.24 16.66 -10.84
C ARG A 88 16.74 17.13 -12.22
N ARG A 89 16.25 16.53 -13.30
CA ARG A 89 16.60 16.94 -14.68
C ARG A 89 16.09 18.35 -14.99
N ALA A 90 14.86 18.67 -14.60
CA ALA A 90 14.30 20.00 -14.79
C ALA A 90 15.07 21.08 -14.01
N ALA A 91 15.47 20.77 -12.76
CA ALA A 91 16.29 21.67 -11.95
C ALA A 91 17.67 21.91 -12.56
N ALA A 92 18.33 20.86 -13.07
CA ALA A 92 19.61 20.98 -13.76
C ALA A 92 19.51 21.85 -15.03
N ALA A 93 18.50 21.61 -15.87
CA ALA A 93 18.27 22.40 -17.08
C ALA A 93 17.95 23.87 -16.78
N ALA A 94 17.18 24.15 -15.72
CA ALA A 94 16.87 25.52 -15.31
C ALA A 94 18.13 26.26 -14.80
N ALA A 95 19.00 25.58 -14.06
CA ALA A 95 20.27 26.13 -13.60
C ALA A 95 21.23 26.44 -14.77
N GLU A 96 21.31 25.56 -15.77
CA GLU A 96 22.10 25.81 -16.99
C GLU A 96 21.57 26.99 -17.80
N ALA A 97 20.25 27.23 -17.80
CA ALA A 97 19.61 28.33 -18.52
C ALA A 97 19.71 29.69 -17.80
N GLY A 98 20.34 29.77 -16.62
CA GLY A 98 20.44 31.00 -15.84
C GLY A 98 19.09 31.53 -15.33
N LEU A 99 18.02 30.73 -15.42
CA LEU A 99 16.76 31.03 -14.76
C LEU A 99 16.95 30.75 -13.26
N GLU A 100 16.67 31.73 -12.40
CA GLU A 100 16.31 31.43 -11.02
C GLU A 100 15.06 30.56 -11.08
N ALA A 101 15.28 29.26 -11.01
CA ALA A 101 14.22 28.30 -11.02
C ALA A 101 13.36 28.60 -9.78
N ARG A 102 12.15 29.17 -9.98
CA ARG A 102 11.02 29.01 -9.03
C ARG A 102 10.57 27.54 -8.96
N VAL A 103 11.48 26.62 -9.19
CA VAL A 103 11.37 25.25 -8.76
C VAL A 103 11.49 25.37 -7.26
N VAL A 104 10.35 25.35 -6.56
CA VAL A 104 10.34 25.01 -5.15
C VAL A 104 11.20 23.76 -5.06
N PRO A 105 12.40 23.84 -4.46
CA PRO A 105 13.16 22.65 -4.24
C PRO A 105 12.28 21.87 -3.28
N LEU A 106 11.70 20.74 -3.71
CA LEU A 106 11.77 19.62 -2.80
C LEU A 106 13.27 19.41 -2.65
N HIS A 107 13.85 20.06 -1.64
CA HIS A 107 15.07 19.60 -1.04
C HIS A 107 14.97 18.07 -0.92
N ARG A 108 16.11 17.41 -0.88
CA ARG A 108 16.23 15.99 -0.53
C ARG A 108 15.82 15.73 0.94
N ALA A 109 14.79 16.41 1.43
CA ALA A 109 14.47 16.65 2.82
C ALA A 109 12.94 16.77 2.96
N PRO A 110 12.45 16.72 4.19
CA PRO A 110 11.50 15.78 4.81
C PRO A 110 10.40 15.11 3.96
N GLU A 111 9.99 15.61 2.78
CA GLU A 111 8.81 15.09 2.08
C GLU A 111 8.97 13.66 1.55
N SER A 112 10.15 13.27 1.04
CA SER A 112 10.37 11.90 0.55
C SER A 112 10.39 10.89 1.69
N ALA A 113 11.03 11.22 2.81
CA ALA A 113 11.04 10.40 4.03
C ALA A 113 9.63 10.29 4.63
N VAL A 114 8.88 11.40 4.69
CA VAL A 114 7.48 11.40 5.14
C VAL A 114 6.58 10.59 4.21
N VAL A 115 6.84 10.57 2.91
CA VAL A 115 6.13 9.72 1.94
C VAL A 115 6.50 8.24 2.13
N GLU A 116 7.77 7.92 2.38
CA GLU A 116 8.23 6.57 2.69
C GLU A 116 7.61 6.04 3.99
N ASP A 117 7.64 6.81 5.07
CA ASP A 117 7.02 6.48 6.37
C ASP A 117 5.51 6.22 6.22
N ARG A 118 4.81 7.09 5.46
CA ARG A 118 3.37 6.93 5.22
C ARG A 118 3.07 5.69 4.38
N LEU A 119 3.88 5.43 3.36
CA LEU A 119 3.73 4.27 2.50
C LEU A 119 4.00 2.98 3.27
N GLU A 120 4.99 2.99 4.16
CA GLU A 120 5.33 1.89 5.05
C GLU A 120 4.24 1.60 6.07
N LEU A 121 3.72 2.64 6.75
CA LEU A 121 2.58 2.48 7.65
C LEU A 121 1.33 1.95 6.92
N ALA A 122 1.00 2.52 5.77
CA ALA A 122 -0.16 2.09 4.99
C ALA A 122 0.00 0.64 4.49
N TRP A 123 1.23 0.24 4.14
CA TRP A 123 1.56 -1.13 3.79
C TRP A 123 1.43 -2.07 4.99
N ALA A 124 2.00 -1.73 6.15
CA ALA A 124 1.90 -2.53 7.36
C ALA A 124 0.44 -2.73 7.80
N LEU A 125 -0.39 -1.68 7.74
CA LEU A 125 -1.83 -1.78 7.98
C LEU A 125 -2.53 -2.71 6.98
N ALA A 126 -2.09 -2.72 5.72
CA ALA A 126 -2.63 -3.62 4.71
C ALA A 126 -2.23 -5.09 4.94
N GLN A 127 -1.19 -5.38 5.71
CA GLN A 127 -0.84 -6.76 6.04
C GLN A 127 -1.67 -7.34 7.20
N LEU A 128 -2.35 -6.49 7.98
CA LEU A 128 -3.23 -6.95 9.04
C LEU A 128 -4.49 -7.63 8.49
N SER A 129 -4.99 -8.63 9.23
CA SER A 129 -6.31 -9.21 8.98
C SER A 129 -7.40 -8.12 9.07
N PRO A 130 -8.55 -8.26 8.38
CA PRO A 130 -9.62 -7.26 8.41
C PRO A 130 -10.06 -6.91 9.83
N ALA A 131 -10.17 -7.90 10.71
CA ALA A 131 -10.57 -7.71 12.11
C ALA A 131 -9.52 -6.93 12.93
N HIS A 132 -8.22 -7.19 12.71
CA HIS A 132 -7.14 -6.45 13.35
C HIS A 132 -7.01 -5.03 12.81
N ARG A 133 -7.06 -4.86 11.49
CA ARG A 133 -7.03 -3.54 10.85
C ARG A 133 -8.19 -2.67 11.32
N ARG A 134 -9.41 -3.24 11.38
CA ARG A 134 -10.62 -2.53 11.79
C ARG A 134 -10.48 -1.89 13.17
N VAL A 135 -10.02 -2.64 14.18
CA VAL A 135 -9.89 -2.10 15.53
C VAL A 135 -8.81 -1.03 15.63
N VAL A 136 -7.69 -1.20 14.91
CA VAL A 136 -6.62 -0.19 14.86
C VAL A 136 -7.13 1.10 14.24
N VAL A 137 -7.74 1.03 13.06
CA VAL A 137 -8.24 2.21 12.34
C VAL A 137 -9.31 2.92 13.16
N ALA A 138 -10.32 2.19 13.66
CA ALA A 138 -11.42 2.79 14.42
C ALA A 138 -10.94 3.50 15.69
N VAL A 139 -10.07 2.87 16.47
CA VAL A 139 -9.67 3.42 17.78
C VAL A 139 -8.54 4.44 17.65
N ARG A 140 -7.56 4.23 16.75
CA ARG A 140 -6.40 5.13 16.63
C ARG A 140 -6.53 6.22 15.58
N LEU A 141 -7.29 6.01 14.52
CA LEU A 141 -7.43 6.98 13.44
C LEU A 141 -8.79 7.68 13.47
N GLU A 142 -9.88 6.93 13.71
CA GLU A 142 -11.24 7.50 13.80
C GLU A 142 -11.58 8.04 15.21
N GLY A 143 -10.78 7.72 16.24
CA GLY A 143 -10.97 8.21 17.61
C GLY A 143 -12.13 7.57 18.39
N LEU A 144 -12.64 6.42 17.92
CA LEU A 144 -13.72 5.71 18.61
C LEU A 144 -13.25 5.06 19.92
N THR A 145 -14.13 5.05 20.92
CA THR A 145 -13.93 4.23 22.12
C THR A 145 -14.22 2.76 21.82
N TYR A 146 -13.68 1.85 22.62
CA TYR A 146 -13.98 0.42 22.49
C TYR A 146 -15.47 0.13 22.68
N ASP A 147 -16.15 0.85 23.58
CA ASP A 147 -17.59 0.70 23.81
C ASP A 147 -18.40 1.14 22.60
N ALA A 148 -18.07 2.28 21.99
CA ALA A 148 -18.73 2.75 20.78
C ALA A 148 -18.50 1.78 19.60
N LEU A 149 -17.29 1.26 19.45
CA LEU A 149 -16.97 0.28 18.43
C LEU A 149 -17.67 -1.07 18.69
N SER A 150 -17.77 -1.48 19.95
CA SER A 150 -18.47 -2.70 20.36
C SER A 150 -19.96 -2.60 20.05
N ALA A 151 -20.59 -1.47 20.38
CA ALA A 151 -21.98 -1.19 20.05
C ALA A 151 -22.23 -1.16 18.54
N ARG A 152 -21.30 -0.61 17.75
CA ARG A 152 -21.40 -0.51 16.29
C ARG A 152 -21.23 -1.85 15.59
N ASP A 153 -20.18 -2.58 15.93
CA ASP A 153 -19.74 -3.77 15.19
C ASP A 153 -20.24 -5.09 15.84
N GLY A 154 -20.91 -5.03 17.00
CA GLY A 154 -21.45 -6.20 17.71
C GLY A 154 -20.38 -7.12 18.33
N VAL A 155 -19.13 -6.66 18.40
CA VAL A 155 -18.00 -7.43 18.93
C VAL A 155 -17.77 -7.04 20.40
N PRO A 156 -17.61 -7.98 21.34
CA PRO A 156 -17.35 -7.66 22.74
C PRO A 156 -16.09 -6.81 22.94
N VAL A 157 -16.15 -5.83 23.86
CA VAL A 157 -15.00 -4.97 24.22
C VAL A 157 -13.75 -5.76 24.56
N ALA A 158 -13.89 -6.87 25.30
CA ALA A 158 -12.77 -7.75 25.64
C ALA A 158 -12.07 -8.30 24.39
N THR A 159 -12.84 -8.72 23.39
CA THR A 159 -12.33 -9.20 22.09
C THR A 159 -11.68 -8.09 21.29
N LEU A 160 -12.23 -6.87 21.31
CA LEU A 160 -11.63 -5.72 20.63
C LEU A 160 -10.25 -5.38 21.24
N ARG A 161 -10.12 -5.45 22.58
CA ARG A 161 -8.85 -5.22 23.27
C ARG A 161 -7.79 -6.25 22.91
N THR A 162 -8.14 -7.55 22.87
CA THR A 162 -7.19 -8.59 22.47
C THR A 162 -6.80 -8.45 20.99
N ARG A 163 -7.74 -8.12 20.11
CA ARG A 163 -7.43 -7.80 18.70
C ARG A 163 -6.48 -6.61 18.56
N MET A 164 -6.70 -5.53 19.31
CA MET A 164 -5.81 -4.36 19.29
C MET A 164 -4.40 -4.76 19.73
N TYR A 165 -4.28 -5.53 20.83
CA TYR A 165 -2.98 -5.99 21.32
C TYR A 165 -2.20 -6.77 20.25
N HIS A 166 -2.82 -7.76 19.61
CA HIS A 166 -2.18 -8.54 18.55
C HIS A 166 -1.89 -7.71 17.30
N ALA A 167 -2.78 -6.77 16.94
CA ALA A 167 -2.58 -5.89 15.80
C ALA A 167 -1.37 -4.97 16.00
N LEU A 168 -1.22 -4.34 17.17
CA LEU A 168 -0.08 -3.48 17.47
C LEU A 168 1.24 -4.26 17.53
N ARG A 169 1.22 -5.50 18.05
CA ARG A 169 2.39 -6.37 18.04
C ARG A 169 2.80 -6.75 16.61
N ALA A 170 1.83 -7.08 15.75
CA ALA A 170 2.11 -7.38 14.35
C ALA A 170 2.64 -6.15 13.60
N LEU A 171 2.05 -4.97 13.82
CA LEU A 171 2.54 -3.72 13.23
C LEU A 171 3.96 -3.41 13.67
N ARG A 172 4.30 -3.60 14.94
CA ARG A 172 5.68 -3.41 15.42
C ARG A 172 6.65 -4.33 14.68
N ALA A 173 6.34 -5.62 14.57
CA ALA A 173 7.19 -6.57 13.85
C ALA A 173 7.34 -6.25 12.34
N LEU A 174 6.36 -5.57 11.75
CA LEU A 174 6.38 -5.17 10.33
C LEU A 174 7.08 -3.83 10.08
N LEU A 175 7.25 -3.00 11.12
CA LEU A 175 7.82 -1.66 11.05
C LEU A 175 9.20 -1.57 11.74
N GLU A 176 9.59 -2.59 12.50
CA GLU A 176 10.97 -2.73 12.95
C GLU A 176 11.86 -3.02 11.73
N PRO A 177 12.90 -2.21 11.48
CA PRO A 177 13.81 -2.46 10.37
C PRO A 177 14.46 -3.84 10.54
N GLU A 178 14.54 -4.62 9.46
CA GLU A 178 15.33 -5.86 9.42
C GLU A 178 16.80 -5.52 9.69
N GLY A 179 17.23 -5.50 10.95
CA GLY A 179 18.61 -5.25 11.33
C GLY A 179 18.80 -4.59 12.70
N GLU A 180 18.54 -5.34 13.77
CA GLU A 180 19.24 -5.23 15.07
C GLU A 180 19.00 -6.53 15.86
N GLN A 181 19.71 -7.59 15.44
CA GLN A 181 20.02 -8.77 16.26
C GLN A 181 21.49 -9.11 16.06
#